data_AF-A0A4Q9W194-F1
#
_entry.id   AF-A0A4Q9W194-F1
#
_cell.length_a   1.000
_cell.length_b   1.000
_cell.length_c   1.000
_cell.angle_alpha   90.00
_cell.angle_beta   90.00
_cell.angle_gamma   90.00
#
_symmetry.space_group_name_H-M   'P 1'
#
loop_
_entity.id
_entity.type
_entity.pdbx_description
1 polymer ?
#
loop_
_entity_poly.entity_id
_entity_poly.type
_entity_poly.pdbx_seq_one_letter_code
_entity_poly.pdbx_strand_id
1 'polypeptide(L)' 'MPNFEKYNLSQVKTERFYQLPKYLFEDAYFKKMSAEAKIMYALL' A
#
# COMPACT_ATOMS: atom_id res chain seq x y z
N MET A 1 11.19 5.06 32.94
CA MET A 1 9.81 4.79 32.51
C MET A 1 9.79 4.93 30.99
N PRO A 2 9.28 3.96 30.22
CA PRO A 2 9.26 4.10 28.76
C PRO A 2 8.31 5.23 28.37
N ASN A 3 8.74 6.09 27.44
CA ASN A 3 7.89 7.15 26.88
C ASN A 3 6.74 6.48 26.11
N PHE A 4 5.53 6.57 26.65
CA PHE A 4 4.32 6.21 25.90
C PHE A 4 3.98 7.36 24.95
N GLU A 5 4.42 7.26 23.70
CA GLU A 5 3.93 8.14 22.65
C GLU A 5 2.48 7.80 22.35
N LYS A 6 1.58 8.76 22.58
CA LYS A 6 0.15 8.61 22.31
C LYS A 6 -0.07 8.87 20.82
N TYR A 7 -0.47 7.83 20.08
CA TYR A 7 -0.86 7.96 18.67
C TYR A 7 -1.98 9.01 18.53
N ASN A 8 -1.76 10.02 17.69
CA ASN A 8 -2.75 11.05 17.41
C ASN A 8 -3.75 10.54 16.35
N LEU A 9 -5.04 10.83 16.53
CA LEU A 9 -6.09 10.46 15.58
C LEU A 9 -5.82 11.00 14.15
N SER A 10 -5.08 12.11 14.03
CA SER A 10 -4.63 12.64 12.74
C SER A 10 -3.59 11.74 12.06
N GLN A 11 -2.68 11.11 12.82
CA GLN A 11 -1.67 10.19 12.29
C GLN A 11 -2.31 8.92 11.70
N VAL A 12 -3.34 8.39 12.36
CA VAL A 12 -4.09 7.21 11.91
C VAL A 12 -4.85 7.48 10.60
N LYS A 13 -5.28 8.72 10.36
CA LYS A 13 -5.97 9.09 9.10
C LYS A 13 -5.00 9.26 7.93
N THR A 14 -3.75 9.65 8.19
CA THR A 14 -2.69 9.77 7.18
C THR A 14 -2.11 8.42 6.76
N GLU A 15 -2.22 7.38 7.57
CA GLU A 15 -1.71 6.03 7.27
C GLU A 15 -2.72 5.15 6.52
N ARG A 16 -3.35 5.72 5.47
CA ARG A 16 -4.27 4.98 4.61
C ARG A 16 -3.64 4.78 3.23
N PHE A 17 -3.31 3.53 2.94
CA PHE A 17 -2.70 3.14 1.67
C PHE A 17 -3.51 2.04 1.00
N TYR A 18 -3.55 2.06 -0.33
CA TYR A 18 -4.05 0.94 -1.09
C TYR A 18 -3.02 -0.18 -1.08
N GLN A 19 -3.49 -1.41 -0.90
CA GLN A 19 -2.62 -2.58 -0.88
C GLN A 19 -2.38 -3.04 -2.31
N LEU A 20 -1.12 -3.05 -2.70
CA LEU A 20 -0.72 -3.55 -4.01
C LEU A 20 -0.01 -4.90 -3.84
N PRO A 21 -0.54 -6.00 -4.41
CA PRO A 21 0.09 -7.31 -4.24
C PRO A 21 1.48 -7.40 -4.86
N LYS A 22 2.41 -8.02 -4.14
CA LYS A 22 3.82 -8.16 -4.56
C LYS A 22 4.00 -8.98 -5.84
N TYR A 23 3.14 -9.96 -6.09
CA TYR A 23 3.21 -10.79 -7.30
C TYR A 23 3.06 -9.97 -8.60
N LEU A 24 2.47 -8.77 -8.53
CA LEU A 24 2.40 -7.84 -9.66
C LEU A 24 3.78 -7.34 -10.13
N PHE A 25 4.82 -7.56 -9.32
CA PHE A 25 6.20 -7.16 -9.59
C PHE A 25 7.15 -8.36 -9.74
N GLU A 26 6.84 -9.47 -9.10
CA GLU A 26 7.68 -10.66 -9.05
C GLU A 26 7.37 -11.66 -10.18
N ASP A 27 6.10 -11.83 -10.53
CA ASP A 27 5.67 -12.80 -11.54
C ASP A 27 5.91 -12.27 -12.96
N ALA A 28 6.57 -13.07 -13.81
CA ALA A 28 6.89 -12.69 -15.20
C ALA A 28 5.65 -12.32 -16.05
N TYR A 29 4.49 -12.93 -15.77
CA TYR A 29 3.23 -12.62 -16.44
C TYR A 29 2.69 -11.25 -16.06
N PHE A 30 2.77 -10.86 -14.78
CA PHE A 30 2.22 -9.58 -14.30
C PHE A 30 3.24 -8.44 -14.35
N LYS A 31 4.54 -8.75 -14.42
CA LYS A 31 5.61 -7.77 -14.48
C LYS A 31 5.50 -6.86 -15.70
N LYS A 32 5.06 -7.40 -16.84
CA LYS A 32 4.81 -6.66 -18.10
C LYS A 32 3.59 -5.74 -18.07
N MET A 33 2.77 -5.79 -17.02
CA MET A 33 1.58 -4.96 -16.88
C MET A 33 1.96 -3.49 -16.64
N SER A 34 1.18 -2.55 -17.20
CA SER A 34 1.42 -1.12 -16.99
C SER A 34 1.21 -0.73 -15.53
N ALA A 35 1.87 0.36 -15.11
CA ALA A 35 1.71 0.89 -13.75
C ALA A 35 0.26 1.29 -13.48
N GLU A 36 -0.44 1.85 -14.47
CA GLU A 36 -1.85 2.23 -14.36
C GLU A 36 -2.74 1.02 -14.07
N ALA A 37 -2.54 -0.10 -14.77
CA ALA A 37 -3.30 -1.32 -14.53
C ALA A 37 -3.02 -1.93 -13.14
N LYS A 38 -1.77 -1.82 -12.64
CA LYS A 38 -1.42 -2.22 -11.26
C LYS A 38 -2.15 -1.33 -10.24
N ILE A 39 -2.17 -0.02 -10.46
CA ILE A 39 -2.87 0.92 -9.58
C ILE A 39 -4.38 0.69 -9.62
N MET A 40 -4.97 0.49 -10.81
CA MET A 40 -6.40 0.18 -10.97
C MET A 40 -6.79 -1.09 -10.20
N TYR A 41 -5.95 -2.13 -10.23
CA TYR A 41 -6.19 -3.35 -9.44
C TYR A 41 -6.28 -3.07 -7.93
N ALA A 42 -5.48 -2.14 -7.40
CA ALA A 42 -5.49 -1.81 -5.98
C ALA A 42 -6.65 -0.89 -5.55
N LEU A 43 -7.37 -0.31 -6.52
CA LEU A 43 -8.52 0.56 -6.29
C LEU A 43 -9.88 -0.17 -6.39
N LEU A 44 -9.88 -1.40 -6.91
CA LEU A 44 -11.03 -2.30 -6.92
C LEU A 44 -11.28 -2.89 -5.53
#